data_AF-A0A971QB32-F1
#
_entry.id   AF-A0A971QB32-F1
#
_cell.length_a   1.000
_cell.length_b   1.000
_cell.length_c   1.000
_cell.angle_alpha   90.00
_cell.angle_beta   90.00
_cell.angle_gamma   90.00
#
_symmetry.space_group_name_H-M   'P 1'
#
loop_
_entity.id
_entity.type
_entity.pdbx_description
1 polymer ?
#
loop_
_entity_poly.entity_id
_entity_poly.type
_entity_poly.pdbx_seq_one_letter_code
_entity_poly.pdbx_strand_id
1 'polypeptide(L)' 'TGTAGQAVVDELCFRVLPGDADGDGVVNIFDLVQVRNALNQAATDTTFPKDVTADGLVNIFDLVAVRNNLNQSVGTCP' A
#
# COMPACT_ATOMS: atom_id res chain seq x y z
N THR A 1 33.77 -9.88 34.22
CA THR A 1 33.83 -10.37 32.82
C THR A 1 32.74 -9.67 32.06
N GLY A 2 33.09 -8.64 31.28
CA GLY A 2 32.12 -7.77 30.62
C GLY A 2 31.38 -8.51 29.50
N THR A 3 30.06 -8.50 29.54
CA THR A 3 29.21 -9.00 28.46
C THR A 3 29.44 -8.10 27.25
N ALA A 4 30.11 -8.63 26.22
CA ALA A 4 30.19 -7.97 24.93
C ALA A 4 28.77 -7.65 24.44
N GLY A 5 28.54 -6.42 23.98
CA GLY A 5 27.23 -6.01 23.47
C GLY A 5 26.81 -6.94 22.33
N GLN A 6 25.68 -7.61 22.50
CA GLN A 6 25.13 -8.47 21.45
C GLN A 6 24.60 -7.58 20.33
N ALA A 7 25.08 -7.79 19.11
CA ALA A 7 24.49 -7.18 17.94
C ALA A 7 23.09 -7.76 17.74
N VAL A 8 22.07 -6.91 17.72
CA VAL A 8 20.73 -7.30 17.31
C VAL A 8 20.78 -7.55 15.81
N VAL A 9 20.51 -8.79 15.39
CA VAL A 9 20.49 -9.23 13.99
C VAL A 9 19.07 -9.24 13.40
N ASP A 10 18.16 -8.45 13.97
CA ASP A 10 16.80 -8.37 13.46
C ASP A 10 16.78 -7.72 12.07
N GLU A 11 16.05 -8.37 11.17
CA GLU A 11 15.80 -7.89 9.82
C GLU A 11 14.37 -7.35 9.74
N LEU A 12 14.23 -6.10 9.30
CA LEU A 12 12.94 -5.49 9.01
C LEU A 12 12.82 -5.36 7.49
N CYS A 13 11.85 -6.08 6.91
CA CYS A 13 11.48 -5.92 5.51
C CYS A 13 10.11 -5.26 5.39
N PHE A 14 10.04 -4.23 4.55
CA PHE A 14 8.79 -3.59 4.16
C PHE A 14 8.76 -3.43 2.66
N ARG A 15 7.54 -3.34 2.11
CA ARG A 15 7.30 -3.20 0.68
C ARG A 15 6.33 -2.05 0.46
N VAL A 16 6.46 -1.42 -0.69
CA VAL A 16 5.55 -0.37 -1.13
C VAL A 16 5.16 -0.70 -2.56
N LEU A 17 3.87 -0.87 -2.80
CA LEU A 17 3.30 -1.08 -4.12
C LEU A 17 2.16 -0.08 -4.32
N PRO A 18 2.41 1.09 -4.94
CA PRO A 18 1.38 2.08 -5.17
C PRO A 18 0.25 1.52 -6.01
N GLY A 19 -0.98 1.63 -5.51
CA GLY A 19 -2.18 1.15 -6.17
C GLY A 19 -2.64 -0.26 -5.74
N ASP A 20 -1.90 -0.94 -4.87
CA ASP A 20 -2.33 -2.16 -4.18
C ASP A 20 -3.20 -1.78 -2.97
N ALA A 21 -4.48 -1.59 -3.24
CA ALA A 21 -5.47 -1.03 -2.31
C ALA A 21 -6.13 -2.10 -1.43
N ASP A 22 -6.03 -3.39 -1.78
CA ASP A 22 -6.41 -4.50 -0.89
C ASP A 22 -5.22 -5.18 -0.19
N GLY A 23 -3.99 -4.88 -0.60
CA GLY A 23 -2.76 -5.31 0.07
C GLY A 23 -2.36 -6.74 -0.28
N ASP A 24 -2.81 -7.27 -1.43
CA ASP A 24 -2.51 -8.65 -1.85
C ASP A 24 -1.15 -8.80 -2.55
N GLY A 25 -0.45 -7.68 -2.79
CA GLY A 25 0.85 -7.63 -3.45
C GLY A 25 0.79 -7.55 -4.98
N VAL A 26 -0.39 -7.39 -5.58
CA VAL A 26 -0.61 -7.32 -7.02
C VAL A 26 -1.64 -6.26 -7.39
N VAL A 27 -1.23 -5.25 -8.16
CA VAL A 27 -2.16 -4.21 -8.64
C VAL A 27 -3.01 -4.73 -9.80
N ASN A 28 -4.30 -4.94 -9.55
CA ASN A 28 -5.24 -5.52 -10.50
C ASN A 28 -6.64 -4.84 -10.42
N ILE A 29 -7.66 -5.49 -10.97
CA ILE A 29 -9.03 -4.93 -11.03
C ILE A 29 -9.70 -4.85 -9.65
N PHE A 30 -9.29 -5.68 -8.69
CA PHE A 30 -9.84 -5.65 -7.35
C PHE A 30 -9.45 -4.38 -6.59
N ASP A 31 -8.26 -3.84 -6.81
CA ASP A 31 -7.85 -2.55 -6.27
C ASP A 31 -8.71 -1.39 -6.77
N LEU A 32 -9.00 -1.38 -8.08
CA LEU A 32 -9.91 -0.40 -8.67
C LEU A 32 -11.30 -0.48 -8.02
N VAL A 33 -11.76 -1.69 -7.67
CA VAL A 33 -13.01 -1.89 -6.95
C VAL A 33 -12.92 -1.36 -5.52
N GLN A 34 -11.80 -1.54 -4.81
CA GLN A 34 -11.59 -1.00 -3.47
C GLN A 34 -11.70 0.53 -3.46
N VAL A 35 -10.96 1.20 -4.34
CA VAL A 35 -10.97 2.66 -4.45
C VAL A 35 -12.36 3.17 -4.84
N ARG A 36 -12.99 2.54 -5.85
CA ARG A 36 -14.35 2.90 -6.28
C ARG A 36 -15.36 2.86 -5.13
N ASN A 37 -15.28 1.83 -4.27
CA ASN A 37 -16.20 1.67 -3.15
C ASN A 37 -16.03 2.74 -2.05
N ALA A 38 -14.90 3.46 -2.06
CA ALA A 38 -14.60 4.55 -1.11
C ALA A 38 -14.67 5.95 -1.72
N LEU A 39 -15.07 6.10 -2.99
CA LEU A 39 -15.15 7.40 -3.65
C LEU A 39 -15.99 8.42 -2.87
N ASN A 40 -15.53 9.68 -2.93
CA ASN A 40 -16.14 10.85 -2.28
C ASN A 40 -16.13 10.76 -0.74
N GLN A 41 -15.20 9.98 -0.18
CA GLN A 41 -14.97 9.90 1.26
C GLN A 41 -13.59 10.45 1.58
N ALA A 42 -13.45 11.06 2.76
CA ALA A 42 -12.13 11.38 3.28
C ALA A 42 -11.39 10.08 3.65
N ALA A 43 -10.07 10.11 3.49
CA ALA A 43 -9.21 9.04 3.98
C ALA A 43 -9.30 8.95 5.52
N THR A 44 -9.23 7.72 6.02
CA THR A 44 -9.23 7.40 7.45
C THR A 44 -8.16 6.35 7.73
N ASP A 45 -7.90 6.05 9.00
CA ASP A 45 -6.94 5.02 9.42
C ASP A 45 -7.22 3.62 8.85
N THR A 46 -8.43 3.37 8.35
CA THR A 46 -8.83 2.09 7.73
C THR A 46 -8.99 2.17 6.21
N THR A 47 -9.07 3.38 5.64
CA THR A 47 -9.28 3.60 4.21
C THR A 47 -8.09 4.26 3.53
N PHE A 48 -7.01 4.58 4.25
CA PHE A 48 -5.79 5.15 3.67
C PHE A 48 -5.21 4.36 2.49
N PRO A 49 -5.32 3.02 2.35
CA PRO A 49 -4.83 2.33 1.15
C PRO A 49 -5.60 2.69 -0.12
N LYS A 50 -6.79 3.29 0.02
CA LYS A 50 -7.68 3.69 -1.08
C LYS A 50 -7.43 5.14 -1.53
N ASP A 51 -6.74 5.92 -0.71
CA ASP A 51 -6.21 7.26 -1.03
C ASP A 51 -4.77 7.10 -1.54
N VAL A 52 -4.68 6.69 -2.80
CA VAL A 52 -3.43 6.29 -3.45
C VAL A 52 -2.57 7.53 -3.76
N THR A 53 -3.17 8.70 -3.94
CA THR A 53 -2.43 9.97 -4.08
C THR A 53 -1.99 10.55 -2.73
N ALA A 54 -2.52 10.03 -1.61
CA ALA A 54 -2.27 10.49 -0.25
C ALA A 54 -2.61 11.98 -0.05
N ASP A 55 -3.68 12.46 -0.68
CA ASP A 55 -4.14 13.85 -0.60
C ASP A 55 -5.24 14.07 0.46
N GLY A 56 -5.66 13.00 1.14
CA GLY A 56 -6.67 12.99 2.18
C GLY A 56 -8.09 12.75 1.66
N LEU A 57 -8.29 12.63 0.35
CA LEU A 57 -9.61 12.45 -0.28
C LEU A 57 -9.59 11.33 -1.30
N VAL A 58 -10.41 10.29 -1.10
CA VAL A 58 -10.58 9.23 -2.10
C VAL A 58 -11.45 9.73 -3.24
N ASN A 59 -10.84 9.92 -4.40
CA ASN A 59 -11.46 10.53 -5.58
C ASN A 59 -10.98 9.88 -6.91
N ILE A 60 -11.28 10.52 -8.04
CA ILE A 60 -10.96 9.98 -9.36
C ILE A 60 -9.46 9.92 -9.64
N PHE A 61 -8.65 10.75 -8.99
CA PHE A 61 -7.20 10.75 -9.15
C PHE A 61 -6.58 9.48 -8.55
N ASP A 62 -7.15 8.92 -7.49
CA ASP A 62 -6.75 7.61 -6.95
C ASP A 62 -7.02 6.47 -7.93
N LEU A 63 -8.20 6.46 -8.56
CA LEU A 63 -8.51 5.47 -9.60
C LEU A 63 -7.54 5.56 -10.78
N VAL A 64 -7.16 6.77 -11.17
CA VAL A 64 -6.15 6.99 -12.21
C VAL A 64 -4.77 6.48 -11.75
N ALA A 65 -4.41 6.70 -10.48
CA ALA A 65 -3.17 6.21 -9.90
C ALA A 65 -3.10 4.67 -9.90
N VAL A 66 -4.17 3.98 -9.48
CA VAL A 66 -4.26 2.51 -9.58
C VAL A 66 -4.15 2.05 -11.03
N ARG A 67 -4.92 2.67 -11.94
CA ARG A 67 -4.89 2.32 -13.38
C ARG A 67 -3.49 2.41 -13.96
N ASN A 68 -2.73 3.44 -13.59
CA ASN A 68 -1.36 3.63 -14.08
C ASN A 68 -0.38 2.58 -13.53
N ASN A 69 -0.73 1.87 -12.46
CA ASN A 69 0.07 0.81 -11.85
C ASN A 69 -0.44 -0.61 -12.11
N LEU A 70 -1.46 -0.78 -12.97
CA LEU A 70 -2.02 -2.10 -13.28
C LEU A 70 -0.96 -3.09 -13.77
N ASN A 71 -1.14 -4.35 -13.37
CA ASN A 71 -0.28 -5.49 -13.68
C ASN A 71 1.13 -5.41 -13.07
N GLN A 72 1.33 -4.56 -12.06
CA GLN A 72 2.53 -4.57 -11.24
C GLN A 72 2.33 -5.52 -10.04
N SER A 73 3.43 -6.07 -9.55
CA SER A 73 3.47 -6.89 -8.33
C SER A 73 4.76 -6.63 -7.59
N VAL A 74 4.77 -6.92 -6.30
CA VAL A 74 5.96 -6.79 -5.46
C VAL A 74 6.43 -8.16 -4.98
N GLY A 75 7.73 -8.42 -5.11
CA GLY A 75 8.34 -9.69 -4.68
C GLY A 75 8.28 -9.88 -3.16
N THR A 76 8.59 -11.09 -2.68
CA THR A 76 8.70 -11.38 -1.24
C THR A 76 9.96 -10.70 -0.65
N CYS A 77 9.98 -10.00 0.50
CA CYS A 77 9.85 -10.66 1.80
C CYS A 77 10.88 -11.80 1.93
N PRO A 78 12.20 -11.59 2.11
CA PRO A 78 13.04 -12.67 2.62
C PRO A 78 12.46 -13.28 3.91
#